data_AF-A0A7S1DZ32-F1
#
_entry.id   AF-A0A7S1DZ32-F1
#
_cell.length_a   1.000
_cell.length_b   1.000
_cell.length_c   1.000
_cell.angle_alpha   90.00
_cell.angle_beta   90.00
_cell.angle_gamma   90.00
#
_symmetry.space_group_name_H-M   'P 1'
#
loop_
_entity.id
_entity.type
_entity.pdbx_description
1 polymer ?
#
loop_
_entity_poly.entity_id
_entity_poly.type
_entity_poly.pdbx_seq_one_letter_code
_entity_poly.pdbx_strand_id
1 'polypeptide(L)'
;FATPPEGYAPIILGDALPMDTDFAAPATDGFAIPPSDDPFVGTIDETPADAPIVLGAAPVETGQIEDVDEVEESDLQSGPSPMQQWNEEWQNLLVERKDAENAKKAELIAAAEESMKNFQDQRESKRESKLSKNRSDEQEKLEAIEADLENDNSWQRVCKMVELSHESGEDSVDVKRMRDVMILLKNEPSRASVLA
;
A
#
# COMPACT_ATOMS: atom_id res chain seq x y z
N PHE A 1 29.00 -14.63 -31.41
CA PHE A 1 29.42 -14.31 -30.04
C PHE A 1 30.17 -12.99 -30.05
N ALA A 2 29.47 -11.89 -29.78
CA ALA A 2 30.08 -10.58 -29.58
C ALA A 2 30.06 -10.31 -28.08
N THR A 3 31.25 -10.24 -27.47
CA THR A 3 31.46 -9.88 -26.06
C THR A 3 31.14 -8.40 -25.85
N PRO A 4 30.36 -8.03 -24.83
CA PRO A 4 30.15 -6.62 -24.47
C PRO A 4 31.44 -5.99 -23.91
N PRO A 5 31.66 -4.68 -24.11
CA PRO A 5 32.90 -4.00 -23.73
C PRO A 5 33.09 -3.95 -22.20
N GLU A 6 34.33 -4.17 -21.77
CA GLU A 6 34.76 -4.13 -20.37
C GLU A 6 34.46 -2.77 -19.73
N GLY A 7 33.67 -2.77 -18.66
CA GLY A 7 33.44 -1.54 -17.88
C GLY A 7 32.24 -1.53 -16.93
N TYR A 8 31.30 -2.47 -17.04
CA TYR A 8 30.16 -2.56 -16.11
C TYR A 8 30.25 -3.83 -15.27
N ALA A 9 30.92 -3.73 -14.12
CA ALA A 9 30.71 -4.69 -13.05
C ALA A 9 29.30 -4.43 -12.46
N PRO A 10 28.46 -5.46 -12.26
CA PRO A 10 27.25 -5.28 -11.46
C PRO A 10 27.67 -4.86 -10.05
N ILE A 11 27.07 -3.78 -9.55
CA ILE A 11 27.21 -3.33 -8.17
C ILE A 11 26.68 -4.47 -7.29
N ILE A 12 27.58 -5.31 -6.77
CA ILE A 12 27.28 -6.24 -5.69
C ILE A 12 27.09 -5.34 -4.47
N LEU A 13 25.82 -5.03 -4.19
CA LEU A 13 25.39 -4.33 -2.99
C LEU A 13 25.89 -5.15 -1.80
N GLY A 14 26.87 -4.58 -1.10
CA GLY A 14 27.48 -5.17 0.08
C GLY A 14 26.45 -5.49 1.15
N ASP A 15 26.78 -6.54 1.89
CA ASP A 15 26.38 -6.88 3.25
C ASP A 15 25.25 -6.02 3.86
N ALA A 16 24.08 -6.65 4.00
CA ALA A 16 22.92 -6.03 4.60
C ALA A 16 23.23 -5.65 6.06
N LEU A 17 23.27 -4.34 6.34
CA LEU A 17 23.22 -3.84 7.71
C LEU A 17 21.94 -4.35 8.39
N PRO A 18 21.99 -4.70 9.69
CA PRO A 18 20.83 -5.23 10.40
C PRO A 18 19.70 -4.19 10.39
N MET A 19 18.60 -4.53 9.73
CA MET A 19 17.36 -3.75 9.82
C MET A 19 16.86 -3.79 11.26
N ASP A 20 16.75 -2.62 11.89
CA ASP A 20 16.00 -2.44 13.14
C ASP A 20 14.53 -2.84 12.89
N THR A 21 14.16 -4.03 13.37
CA THR A 21 12.80 -4.55 13.35
C THR A 21 12.01 -4.03 14.55
N ASP A 22 11.63 -2.76 14.52
CA ASP A 22 10.68 -2.17 15.49
C ASP A 22 9.33 -1.82 14.83
N PHE A 23 8.92 -2.61 13.84
CA PHE A 23 7.53 -2.65 13.40
C PHE A 23 6.84 -3.83 14.09
N ALA A 24 6.02 -3.54 15.10
CA ALA A 24 5.25 -4.52 15.85
C ALA A 24 4.47 -5.43 14.88
N ALA A 25 4.84 -6.72 14.87
CA ALA A 25 4.15 -7.74 14.11
C ALA A 25 2.69 -7.87 14.62
N PRO A 26 1.67 -7.89 13.74
CA PRO A 26 0.34 -8.27 14.17
C PRO A 26 0.40 -9.73 14.62
N ALA A 27 -0.04 -9.99 15.86
CA ALA A 27 -0.07 -11.31 16.46
C ALA A 27 -0.81 -12.31 15.54
N THR A 28 -0.07 -13.22 14.94
CA THR A 28 -0.61 -14.39 14.25
C THR A 28 -0.52 -15.56 15.22
N ASP A 29 -1.58 -15.82 16.01
CA ASP A 29 -1.88 -17.20 16.37
C ASP A 29 -3.28 -17.40 16.94
N GLY A 30 -3.98 -18.43 16.46
CA GLY A 30 -5.08 -19.06 17.19
C GLY A 30 -6.51 -18.94 16.64
N PHE A 31 -6.75 -18.97 15.32
CA PHE A 31 -8.06 -19.41 14.82
C PHE A 31 -7.99 -20.90 14.48
N ALA A 32 -8.38 -21.74 15.45
CA ALA A 32 -8.48 -23.18 15.26
C ALA A 32 -9.56 -23.49 14.20
N ILE A 33 -9.13 -24.13 13.11
CA ILE A 33 -10.03 -24.73 12.12
C ILE A 33 -10.70 -25.93 12.81
N PRO A 34 -12.04 -25.99 12.93
CA PRO A 34 -12.72 -27.15 13.49
C PRO A 34 -12.51 -28.36 12.56
N PRO A 35 -12.42 -29.59 13.10
CA PRO A 35 -12.27 -30.78 12.28
C PRO A 35 -13.53 -30.99 11.44
N SER A 36 -13.43 -30.78 10.14
CA SER A 36 -14.45 -31.14 9.16
C SER A 36 -14.29 -32.62 8.82
N ASP A 37 -15.15 -33.45 9.43
CA ASP A 37 -15.44 -34.83 8.99
C ASP A 37 -16.26 -34.77 7.69
N ASP A 38 -15.60 -34.38 6.58
CA ASP A 38 -16.21 -34.37 5.24
C ASP A 38 -15.59 -35.50 4.39
N PRO A 39 -16.34 -36.56 4.05
CA PRO A 39 -15.79 -37.79 3.45
C PRO A 39 -15.39 -37.66 1.97
N PHE A 40 -15.27 -36.45 1.43
CA PHE A 40 -15.09 -36.23 -0.02
C PHE A 40 -13.75 -35.62 -0.42
N VAL A 41 -12.88 -35.20 0.50
CA VAL A 41 -11.53 -34.71 0.15
C VAL A 41 -10.53 -35.86 0.22
N GLY A 42 -10.52 -36.66 -0.84
CA GLY A 42 -9.51 -37.69 -1.05
C GLY A 42 -8.13 -37.08 -1.28
N THR A 43 -7.14 -37.63 -0.61
CA THR A 43 -5.72 -37.34 -0.78
C THR A 43 -5.30 -37.70 -2.20
N ILE A 44 -4.86 -36.74 -3.00
CA ILE A 44 -4.26 -37.03 -4.31
C ILE A 44 -2.84 -37.52 -4.04
N ASP A 45 -2.69 -38.84 -3.93
CA ASP A 45 -1.41 -39.54 -3.94
C ASP A 45 -0.85 -39.60 -5.37
N GLU A 46 0.47 -39.59 -5.44
CA GLU A 46 1.32 -39.48 -6.60
C GLU A 46 1.05 -40.59 -7.64
N THR A 47 0.95 -40.21 -8.91
CA THR A 47 0.72 -41.11 -10.04
C THR A 47 1.90 -42.07 -10.29
N PRO A 48 1.71 -43.40 -10.34
CA PRO A 48 2.58 -44.25 -11.13
C PRO A 48 2.10 -44.26 -12.59
N ALA A 49 2.99 -43.84 -13.47
CA ALA A 49 2.80 -43.78 -14.92
C ALA A 49 2.67 -45.19 -15.53
N ASP A 50 1.45 -45.71 -15.72
CA ASP A 50 1.16 -46.69 -16.79
C ASP A 50 -0.35 -46.97 -17.00
N ALA A 51 -1.09 -45.98 -17.51
CA ALA A 51 -2.42 -46.23 -18.07
C ALA A 51 -2.62 -45.43 -19.36
N PRO A 52 -2.98 -46.06 -20.50
CA PRO A 52 -3.21 -45.34 -21.74
C PRO A 52 -4.46 -44.46 -21.60
N ILE A 53 -4.28 -43.15 -21.75
CA ILE A 53 -5.37 -42.18 -21.90
C ILE A 53 -6.09 -42.51 -23.22
N VAL A 54 -7.23 -43.18 -23.14
CA VAL A 54 -8.17 -43.32 -24.27
C VAL A 54 -8.87 -41.97 -24.46
N LEU A 55 -8.22 -41.06 -25.18
CA LEU A 55 -8.85 -39.87 -25.73
C LEU A 55 -9.66 -40.27 -26.98
N GLY A 56 -10.71 -41.03 -26.76
CA GLY A 56 -11.68 -41.41 -27.78
C GLY A 56 -12.98 -40.67 -27.52
N ALA A 57 -13.17 -39.53 -28.17
CA ALA A 57 -14.52 -39.01 -28.39
C ALA A 57 -15.31 -40.10 -29.12
N ALA A 58 -16.32 -40.67 -28.47
CA ALA A 58 -17.31 -41.47 -29.18
C ALA A 58 -17.95 -40.54 -30.22
N PRO A 59 -17.96 -40.89 -31.52
CA PRO A 59 -18.79 -40.17 -32.47
C PRO A 59 -20.22 -40.33 -31.98
N VAL A 60 -20.86 -39.23 -31.59
CA VAL A 60 -22.31 -39.19 -31.43
C VAL A 60 -22.87 -39.51 -32.81
N GLU A 61 -23.29 -40.75 -32.97
CA GLU A 61 -24.07 -41.20 -34.11
C GLU A 61 -25.30 -40.29 -34.15
N THR A 62 -25.31 -39.39 -35.13
CA THR A 62 -26.47 -38.60 -35.51
C THR A 62 -27.56 -39.58 -35.91
N GLY A 63 -28.35 -39.99 -34.91
CA GLY A 63 -29.61 -40.66 -35.09
C GLY A 63 -30.44 -39.79 -36.01
N GLN A 64 -30.71 -40.36 -37.19
CA GLN A 64 -31.67 -39.91 -38.16
C GLN A 64 -32.94 -39.46 -37.43
N ILE A 65 -33.14 -38.14 -37.34
CA ILE A 65 -34.44 -37.57 -37.02
C ILE A 65 -35.26 -37.87 -38.28
N GLU A 66 -36.11 -38.90 -38.21
CA GLU A 66 -37.20 -39.02 -39.18
C GLU A 66 -37.97 -37.71 -39.17
N ASP A 67 -38.11 -37.12 -40.35
CA ASP A 67 -39.03 -36.03 -40.63
C ASP A 67 -40.44 -36.47 -40.20
N VAL A 68 -40.78 -36.17 -38.95
CA VAL A 68 -42.15 -36.22 -38.48
C VAL A 68 -42.85 -35.04 -39.12
N ASP A 69 -43.64 -35.40 -40.13
CA ASP A 69 -44.75 -34.67 -40.72
C ASP A 69 -44.92 -33.23 -40.23
N GLU A 70 -44.77 -32.34 -41.20
CA GLU A 70 -45.30 -30.99 -41.27
C GLU A 70 -46.76 -30.96 -40.77
N VAL A 71 -46.95 -30.87 -39.45
CA VAL A 71 -48.23 -30.44 -38.90
C VAL A 71 -48.30 -28.94 -39.13
N GLU A 72 -48.87 -28.57 -40.28
CA GLU A 72 -49.48 -27.27 -40.47
C GLU A 72 -50.50 -27.04 -39.34
N GLU A 73 -50.06 -26.50 -38.20
CA GLU A 73 -50.94 -25.75 -37.30
C GLU A 73 -51.10 -24.35 -37.87
N SER A 74 -51.92 -24.30 -38.92
CA SER A 74 -52.82 -23.17 -39.14
C SER A 74 -53.60 -22.90 -37.85
N ASP A 75 -53.67 -21.62 -37.45
CA ASP A 75 -54.49 -21.03 -36.39
C ASP A 75 -53.85 -20.80 -35.00
N LEU A 76 -52.92 -19.84 -34.93
CA LEU A 76 -52.83 -18.94 -33.77
C LEU A 76 -52.75 -17.46 -34.20
N GLN A 77 -53.63 -17.07 -35.12
CA GLN A 77 -53.95 -15.67 -35.38
C GLN A 77 -54.88 -15.16 -34.26
N SER A 78 -54.39 -14.98 -33.02
CA SER A 78 -55.21 -14.45 -31.92
C SER A 78 -54.40 -13.82 -30.79
N GLY A 79 -53.68 -12.73 -31.07
CA GLY A 79 -53.04 -11.90 -30.04
C GLY A 79 -52.00 -12.63 -29.17
N PRO A 80 -51.25 -11.91 -28.34
CA PRO A 80 -50.31 -12.56 -27.43
C PRO A 80 -51.10 -13.35 -26.38
N SER A 81 -50.81 -14.65 -26.28
CA SER A 81 -51.37 -15.52 -25.23
C SER A 81 -51.05 -14.93 -23.85
N PRO A 82 -51.92 -15.07 -22.83
CA PRO A 82 -51.63 -14.59 -21.47
C PRO A 82 -50.27 -15.06 -20.93
N MET A 83 -49.81 -16.24 -21.34
CA MET A 83 -48.49 -16.76 -20.98
C MET A 83 -47.34 -16.02 -21.69
N GLN A 84 -47.54 -15.58 -22.94
CA GLN A 84 -46.56 -14.78 -23.68
C GLN A 84 -46.43 -13.39 -23.06
N GLN A 85 -47.54 -12.73 -22.74
CA GLN A 85 -47.54 -11.43 -22.05
C GLN A 85 -46.83 -11.54 -20.69
N TRP A 86 -47.14 -12.59 -19.91
CA TRP A 86 -46.49 -12.83 -18.63
C TRP A 86 -44.99 -13.08 -18.76
N ASN A 87 -44.55 -13.84 -19.76
CA ASN A 87 -43.13 -14.10 -19.97
C ASN A 87 -42.39 -12.83 -20.42
N GLU A 88 -43.00 -12.01 -21.27
CA GLU A 88 -42.45 -10.70 -21.67
C GLU A 88 -42.32 -9.75 -20.47
N GLU A 89 -43.35 -9.62 -19.64
CA GLU A 89 -43.30 -8.84 -18.39
C GLU A 89 -42.22 -9.36 -17.44
N TRP A 90 -42.10 -10.68 -17.29
CA TRP A 90 -41.11 -11.29 -16.42
C TRP A 90 -39.68 -11.08 -16.92
N GLN A 91 -39.45 -11.21 -18.23
CA GLN A 91 -38.15 -10.92 -18.85
C GLN A 91 -37.78 -9.45 -18.66
N ASN A 92 -38.73 -8.52 -18.85
CA ASN A 92 -38.50 -7.09 -18.61
C ASN A 92 -38.11 -6.82 -17.15
N LEU A 93 -38.79 -7.42 -16.18
CA LEU A 93 -38.43 -7.32 -14.76
C LEU A 93 -37.05 -7.91 -14.45
N LEU A 94 -36.66 -8.99 -15.13
CA LEU A 94 -35.35 -9.61 -14.95
C LEU A 94 -34.24 -8.70 -15.49
N VAL A 95 -34.46 -8.10 -16.66
CA VAL A 95 -33.54 -7.12 -17.28
C VAL A 95 -33.42 -5.88 -16.39
N GLU A 96 -34.53 -5.31 -15.93
CA GLU A 96 -34.52 -4.15 -15.03
C GLU A 96 -33.74 -4.43 -13.75
N ARG A 97 -33.94 -5.60 -13.13
CA ARG A 97 -33.16 -6.00 -11.95
C ARG A 97 -31.67 -6.12 -12.28
N LYS A 98 -31.32 -6.77 -13.39
CA LYS A 98 -29.93 -6.95 -13.83
C LYS A 98 -29.26 -5.59 -14.10
N ASP A 99 -29.96 -4.67 -14.74
CA ASP A 99 -29.45 -3.34 -15.06
C ASP A 99 -29.28 -2.49 -13.79
N ALA A 100 -30.22 -2.57 -12.85
CA ALA A 100 -30.09 -1.92 -11.54
C ALA A 100 -28.91 -2.47 -10.72
N GLU A 101 -28.68 -3.78 -10.74
CA GLU A 101 -27.51 -4.39 -10.10
C GLU A 101 -26.21 -3.99 -10.78
N ASN A 102 -26.20 -3.94 -12.12
CA ASN A 102 -25.02 -3.54 -12.88
C ASN A 102 -24.68 -2.06 -12.67
N ALA A 103 -25.68 -1.18 -12.60
CA ALA A 103 -25.51 0.23 -12.27
C ALA A 103 -24.87 0.41 -10.89
N LYS A 104 -25.38 -0.29 -9.86
CA LYS A 104 -24.79 -0.26 -8.51
C LYS A 104 -23.34 -0.75 -8.48
N LYS A 105 -23.02 -1.80 -9.25
CA LYS A 105 -21.64 -2.30 -9.37
C LYS A 105 -20.74 -1.25 -10.04
N ALA A 106 -21.20 -0.61 -11.10
CA ALA A 106 -20.46 0.45 -11.78
C ALA A 106 -20.22 1.66 -10.87
N GLU A 107 -21.22 2.09 -10.09
CA GLU A 107 -21.09 3.15 -9.08
C GLU A 107 -20.05 2.81 -8.01
N LEU A 108 -20.06 1.57 -7.50
CA LEU A 108 -19.09 1.11 -6.50
C LEU A 108 -17.66 1.07 -7.06
N ILE A 109 -17.49 0.61 -8.31
CA ILE A 109 -16.19 0.60 -8.98
C ILE A 109 -15.69 2.04 -9.17
N ALA A 110 -16.54 2.94 -9.67
CA ALA A 110 -16.19 4.34 -9.85
C ALA A 110 -15.81 5.03 -8.52
N ALA A 111 -16.58 4.78 -7.45
CA ALA A 111 -16.25 5.29 -6.12
C ALA A 111 -14.93 4.71 -5.57
N ALA A 112 -14.66 3.44 -5.83
CA ALA A 112 -13.38 2.81 -5.46
C ALA A 112 -12.20 3.44 -6.23
N GLU A 113 -12.34 3.65 -7.54
CA GLU A 113 -11.33 4.31 -8.37
C GLU A 113 -11.06 5.75 -7.92
N GLU A 114 -12.12 6.51 -7.60
CA GLU A 114 -11.98 7.85 -7.03
C GLU A 114 -11.25 7.83 -5.67
N SER A 115 -11.61 6.88 -4.80
CA SER A 115 -10.94 6.72 -3.50
C SER A 115 -9.45 6.39 -3.64
N MET A 116 -9.09 5.56 -4.64
CA MET A 116 -7.71 5.19 -4.95
C MET A 116 -6.91 6.38 -5.46
N LYS A 117 -7.51 7.18 -6.35
CA LYS A 117 -6.90 8.41 -6.84
C LYS A 117 -6.68 9.41 -5.70
N ASN A 118 -7.71 9.64 -4.87
CA ASN A 118 -7.61 10.55 -3.73
C ASN A 118 -6.52 10.12 -2.74
N PHE A 119 -6.41 8.81 -2.47
CA PHE A 119 -5.34 8.28 -1.63
C PHE A 119 -3.94 8.56 -2.20
N GLN A 120 -3.77 8.40 -3.51
CA GLN A 120 -2.50 8.69 -4.19
C GLN A 120 -2.18 10.19 -4.15
N ASP A 121 -3.15 11.04 -4.47
CA ASP A 121 -3.01 12.50 -4.42
C ASP A 121 -2.65 12.98 -3.01
N GLN A 122 -3.31 12.46 -1.97
CA GLN A 122 -3.00 12.77 -0.57
C GLN A 122 -1.58 12.30 -0.17
N ARG A 123 -1.17 11.11 -0.62
CA ARG A 123 0.18 10.60 -0.37
C ARG A 123 1.24 11.45 -1.04
N GLU A 124 1.02 11.85 -2.28
CA GLU A 124 1.93 12.72 -3.02
C GLU A 124 2.01 14.10 -2.39
N SER A 125 0.87 14.72 -2.05
CA SER A 125 0.81 15.98 -1.33
C SER A 125 1.55 15.92 0.01
N LYS A 126 1.36 14.85 0.79
CA LYS A 126 2.07 14.64 2.06
C LYS A 126 3.57 14.44 1.86
N ARG A 127 3.98 13.73 0.82
CA ARG A 127 5.39 13.53 0.45
C ARG A 127 6.02 14.86 0.02
N GLU A 128 5.34 15.63 -0.80
CA GLU A 128 5.82 16.94 -1.28
C GLU A 128 5.90 17.96 -0.14
N SER A 129 4.89 18.03 0.71
CA SER A 129 4.90 18.86 1.92
C SER A 129 6.06 18.52 2.84
N LYS A 130 6.32 17.23 3.09
CA LYS A 130 7.50 16.78 3.86
C LYS A 130 8.81 17.14 3.17
N LEU A 131 8.92 16.95 1.87
CA LEU A 131 10.13 17.30 1.11
C LEU A 131 10.40 18.80 1.16
N SER A 132 9.36 19.62 0.96
CA SER A 132 9.45 21.07 1.03
C SER A 132 9.83 21.53 2.43
N LYS A 133 9.21 20.97 3.46
CA LYS A 133 9.55 21.26 4.86
C LYS A 133 11.00 20.90 5.16
N ASN A 134 11.44 19.68 4.81
CA ASN A 134 12.82 19.26 5.03
C ASN A 134 13.82 20.19 4.33
N ARG A 135 13.51 20.67 3.12
CA ARG A 135 14.36 21.63 2.40
C ARG A 135 14.37 23.01 3.06
N SER A 136 13.22 23.49 3.56
CA SER A 136 13.15 24.73 4.35
C SER A 136 13.94 24.59 5.65
N ASP A 137 13.72 23.51 6.40
CA ASP A 137 14.39 23.24 7.67
C ASP A 137 15.92 23.11 7.48
N GLU A 138 16.38 22.50 6.37
CA GLU A 138 17.80 22.44 6.01
C GLU A 138 18.36 23.84 5.72
N GLN A 139 17.66 24.64 4.92
CA GLN A 139 18.04 26.01 4.60
C GLN A 139 18.10 26.88 5.87
N GLU A 140 17.07 26.84 6.72
CA GLU A 140 17.00 27.54 8.00
C GLU A 140 18.14 27.12 8.93
N LYS A 141 18.51 25.83 8.94
CA LYS A 141 19.64 25.34 9.73
C LYS A 141 20.96 25.88 9.20
N LEU A 142 21.16 25.92 7.88
CA LEU A 142 22.36 26.49 7.27
C LEU A 142 22.47 27.99 7.56
N GLU A 143 21.38 28.74 7.40
CA GLU A 143 21.31 30.17 7.72
C GLU A 143 21.56 30.42 9.22
N ALA A 144 21.02 29.57 10.10
CA ALA A 144 21.28 29.66 11.53
C ALA A 144 22.76 29.40 11.87
N ILE A 145 23.43 28.48 11.16
CA ILE A 145 24.86 28.23 11.32
C ILE A 145 25.69 29.41 10.80
N GLU A 146 25.31 30.00 9.66
CA GLU A 146 25.98 31.18 9.10
C GLU A 146 25.83 32.40 10.01
N ALA A 147 24.61 32.66 10.51
CA ALA A 147 24.36 33.72 11.49
C ALA A 147 25.11 33.50 12.81
N ASP A 148 25.19 32.25 13.28
CA ASP A 148 26.00 31.91 14.45
C ASP A 148 27.49 32.08 14.16
N LEU A 149 27.96 31.90 12.91
CA LEU A 149 29.36 32.06 12.49
C LEU A 149 29.77 33.54 12.40
N GLU A 150 28.89 34.38 11.85
CA GLU A 150 29.09 35.84 11.68
C GLU A 150 29.04 36.60 13.01
N ASN A 151 28.46 36.01 14.06
CA ASN A 151 28.40 36.65 15.37
C ASN A 151 29.80 36.81 16.00
N ASP A 152 30.19 38.05 16.30
CA ASP A 152 31.47 38.42 16.93
C ASP A 152 31.67 37.79 18.32
N ASN A 153 30.62 37.37 19.03
CA ASN A 153 30.74 36.72 20.33
C ASN A 153 30.67 35.19 20.21
N SER A 154 31.84 34.54 20.21
CA SER A 154 32.01 33.08 20.18
C SER A 154 31.28 32.35 21.32
N TRP A 155 31.08 32.98 22.49
CA TRP A 155 30.38 32.38 23.62
C TRP A 155 28.87 32.28 23.44
N GLN A 156 28.27 33.11 22.57
CA GLN A 156 26.85 32.96 22.22
C GLN A 156 26.59 31.65 21.48
N ARG A 157 27.52 31.25 20.59
CA ARG A 157 27.50 29.96 19.89
C ARG A 157 27.66 28.79 20.87
N VAL A 158 28.61 28.89 21.80
CA VAL A 158 28.83 27.85 22.82
C VAL A 158 27.59 27.68 23.71
N CYS A 159 26.97 28.77 24.17
CA CYS A 159 25.76 28.71 24.99
C CYS A 159 24.53 28.15 24.24
N LYS A 160 24.48 28.22 22.91
CA LYS A 160 23.41 27.63 22.10
C LYS A 160 23.58 26.11 21.92
N MET A 161 24.83 25.63 21.92
CA MET A 161 25.15 24.19 21.86
C MET A 161 25.00 23.49 23.21
N VAL A 162 25.11 24.23 24.32
CA VAL A 162 25.02 23.69 25.68
C VAL A 162 23.63 23.90 26.25
N GLU A 163 23.00 22.83 26.72
CA GLU A 163 21.70 22.91 27.40
C GLU A 163 21.86 23.46 28.83
N LEU A 164 21.55 24.75 29.02
CA LEU A 164 21.69 25.41 30.31
C LEU A 164 20.54 25.10 31.29
N SER A 165 19.45 24.49 30.81
CA SER A 165 18.19 24.32 31.56
C SER A 165 18.04 22.95 32.25
N HIS A 166 19.07 22.10 32.28
CA HIS A 166 18.97 20.79 32.93
C HIS A 166 18.57 20.95 34.40
N GLU A 167 17.39 20.42 34.75
CA GLU A 167 16.94 20.25 36.14
C GLU A 167 17.80 19.13 36.72
N SER A 168 18.53 19.41 37.78
CA SER A 168 19.47 18.48 38.41
C SER A 168 18.81 17.12 38.70
N GLY A 169 19.12 16.10 37.89
CA GLY A 169 18.73 14.72 38.17
C GLY A 169 19.38 14.22 39.46
N GLU A 170 18.87 13.12 40.03
CA GLU A 170 19.25 12.61 41.35
C GLU A 170 20.76 12.34 41.52
N ASP A 171 21.48 12.09 40.42
CA ASP A 171 22.94 11.89 40.37
C ASP A 171 23.73 13.06 39.73
N SER A 172 23.16 14.26 39.62
CA SER A 172 23.81 15.38 38.94
C SER A 172 24.73 16.21 39.86
N VAL A 173 25.87 16.63 39.30
CA VAL A 173 26.80 17.56 39.95
C VAL A 173 26.25 18.99 39.89
N ASP A 174 26.51 19.82 40.90
CA ASP A 174 26.10 21.24 40.87
C ASP A 174 26.84 22.02 39.77
N VAL A 175 26.11 22.33 38.69
CA VAL A 175 26.62 23.08 37.53
C VAL A 175 26.29 24.58 37.63
N LYS A 176 25.73 25.07 38.76
CA LYS A 176 25.27 26.46 38.89
C LYS A 176 26.37 27.49 38.63
N ARG A 177 27.56 27.27 39.16
CA ARG A 177 28.72 28.15 38.92
C ARG A 177 29.16 28.17 37.46
N MET A 178 29.14 27.02 36.79
CA MET A 178 29.48 26.95 35.37
C MET A 178 28.42 27.65 34.52
N ARG A 179 27.14 27.47 34.82
CA ARG A 179 26.02 28.18 34.17
C ARG A 179 26.17 29.70 34.31
N ASP A 180 26.47 30.20 35.52
CA ASP A 180 26.66 31.63 35.77
C ASP A 180 27.84 32.21 34.98
N VAL A 181 28.96 31.47 34.89
CA VAL A 181 30.13 31.87 34.09
C VAL A 181 29.79 31.92 32.59
N MET A 182 29.09 30.92 32.07
CA MET A 182 28.65 30.90 30.66
C MET A 182 27.71 32.05 30.32
N ILE A 183 26.76 32.38 31.21
CA ILE A 183 25.84 33.51 31.03
C ILE A 183 26.59 34.85 31.08
N LEU A 184 27.56 34.99 31.96
CA LEU A 184 28.38 36.21 32.04
C LEU A 184 29.18 36.43 30.76
N LEU A 185 29.85 35.39 30.24
CA LEU A 185 30.62 35.47 29.00
C LEU A 185 29.74 35.70 27.76
N LYS A 186 28.49 35.20 27.77
CA LYS A 186 27.48 35.47 26.75
C LYS A 186 27.07 36.96 26.70
N ASN A 187 26.97 37.62 27.85
CA ASN A 187 26.47 38.99 27.97
C ASN A 187 27.58 40.06 27.91
N GLU A 188 28.82 39.71 28.27
CA GLU A 188 29.97 40.62 28.32
C GLU A 188 31.01 40.30 27.21
N PRO A 189 30.86 40.87 25.98
CA PRO A 189 31.74 40.55 24.86
C PRO A 189 33.20 40.99 25.07
N SER A 190 33.44 42.05 25.84
CA SER A 190 34.79 42.55 26.14
C SER A 190 35.59 41.59 27.03
N ARG A 191 34.93 40.82 27.90
CA ARG A 191 35.57 39.80 28.73
C ARG A 191 35.76 38.50 27.96
N ALA A 192 34.79 38.16 27.12
CA ALA A 192 34.92 37.06 26.17
C ALA A 192 36.13 37.23 25.24
N SER A 193 36.35 38.43 24.68
CA SER A 193 37.45 38.69 23.75
C SER A 193 38.85 38.66 24.39
N VAL A 194 38.95 38.78 25.72
CA VAL A 194 40.23 38.69 26.44
C VAL A 194 40.67 37.23 26.64
N LEU A 195 39.72 36.28 26.56
CA LEU A 195 39.94 34.86 26.77
C LEU A 195 39.98 34.04 25.46
N ALA A 196 39.54 34.63 24.35
CA ALA A 196 39.55 34.05 23.01
C ALA A 196 40.92 34.22 22.34
#